data_AF-A0A8H8XPG7-F1
#
_entry.id   AF-A0A8H8XPG7-F1
#
_cell.length_a   1.000
_cell.length_b   1.000
_cell.length_c   1.000
_cell.angle_alpha   90.00
_cell.angle_beta   90.00
_cell.angle_gamma   90.00
#
_symmetry.space_group_name_H-M   'P 1'
#
loop_
_entity.id
_entity.type
_entity.pdbx_description
1 polymer ?
#
loop_
_entity_poly.entity_id
_entity_poly.type
_entity_poly.pdbx_seq_one_letter_code
_entity_poly.pdbx_strand_id
1 'polypeptide(L)'
;MSRYSKGETSQAKLQEKQAKTQSLLIKTILIKNAVKDNRSIPSLDAHRSKRGVSFKSVLAWVDPKLDVTSCSYNTSREPYNIEYSDQLAAALDSYNKQSQSHADSPPKPRLTKRSQSEEIANLKDQIEILQNALGEVYRAYMQLTARVDEQTRRDLRYQQVLKNHTRALNRAHLTLVKP
;
A
#
# COMPACT_ATOMS: atom_id res chain seq x y z
N MET A 1 -8.63 46.13 -5.07
CA MET A 1 -7.55 45.70 -4.16
C MET A 1 -6.88 44.47 -4.74
N SER A 2 -5.57 44.51 -5.01
CA SER A 2 -4.85 43.32 -5.48
C SER A 2 -4.77 42.31 -4.34
N ARG A 3 -5.16 41.05 -4.60
CA ARG A 3 -5.16 39.98 -3.59
C ARG A 3 -3.76 39.49 -3.20
N TYR A 4 -2.72 39.95 -3.88
CA TYR A 4 -1.33 39.53 -3.70
C TYR A 4 -0.38 40.72 -3.86
N SER A 5 0.71 40.73 -3.10
CA SER A 5 1.83 41.65 -3.30
C SER A 5 2.64 41.26 -4.53
N LYS A 6 3.26 42.23 -5.19
CA LYS A 6 4.09 42.00 -6.38
C LYS A 6 5.30 41.16 -5.98
N GLY A 7 5.33 39.90 -6.42
CA GLY A 7 6.39 38.93 -6.09
C GLY A 7 5.97 37.80 -5.15
N GLU A 8 4.77 37.86 -4.56
CA GLU A 8 4.25 36.75 -3.74
C GLU A 8 3.74 35.61 -4.64
N THR A 9 4.21 34.40 -4.36
CA THR A 9 3.63 33.17 -4.93
C THR A 9 2.48 32.71 -4.05
N SER A 10 1.35 32.39 -4.67
CA SER A 10 0.19 31.86 -3.93
C SER A 10 0.56 30.59 -3.18
N GLN A 11 -0.06 30.37 -2.00
CA GLN A 11 0.13 29.16 -1.19
C GLN A 11 -0.15 27.89 -2.00
N ALA A 12 -1.15 27.91 -2.88
CA ALA A 12 -1.47 26.80 -3.77
C ALA A 12 -0.30 26.40 -4.69
N LYS A 13 0.46 27.38 -5.20
CA LYS A 13 1.64 27.12 -6.05
C LYS A 13 2.81 26.54 -5.26
N LEU A 14 2.99 26.94 -4.01
CA LEU A 14 3.99 26.35 -3.13
C LEU A 14 3.64 24.89 -2.78
N GLN A 15 2.37 24.61 -2.51
CA GLN A 15 1.88 23.25 -2.27
C GLN A 15 2.05 22.36 -3.50
N GLU A 16 1.71 22.85 -4.70
CA GLU A 16 1.92 22.13 -5.96
C GLU A 16 3.40 21.77 -6.17
N LYS A 17 4.30 22.71 -5.88
CA LYS A 17 5.75 22.50 -5.94
C LYS A 17 6.20 21.41 -4.95
N GLN A 18 5.77 21.50 -3.70
CA GLN A 18 6.10 20.52 -2.66
C GLN A 18 5.59 19.12 -3.01
N ALA A 19 4.36 19.02 -3.51
CA ALA A 19 3.76 17.74 -3.91
C ALA A 19 4.55 17.05 -5.03
N LYS A 20 5.08 17.80 -6.01
CA LYS A 20 5.92 17.24 -7.08
C LYS A 20 7.26 16.74 -6.54
N THR A 21 7.89 17.47 -5.62
CA THR A 21 9.12 17.01 -4.95
C THR A 21 8.87 15.76 -4.11
N GLN A 22 7.79 15.72 -3.34
CA GLN A 22 7.37 14.56 -2.57
C GLN A 22 7.10 13.34 -3.46
N SER A 23 6.45 13.53 -4.60
CA SER A 23 6.20 12.45 -5.56
C SER A 23 7.50 11.82 -6.06
N LEU A 24 8.53 12.62 -6.40
CA LEU A 24 9.84 12.08 -6.82
C LEU A 24 10.50 11.23 -5.71
N LEU A 25 10.40 11.69 -4.47
CA LEU A 25 10.90 10.96 -3.30
C LEU A 25 10.15 9.63 -3.09
N ILE A 26 8.82 9.68 -3.09
CA ILE A 26 7.97 8.49 -2.93
C ILE A 26 8.27 7.46 -4.03
N LYS A 27 8.32 7.90 -5.30
CA LYS A 27 8.71 7.05 -6.43
C LYS A 27 10.06 6.37 -6.20
N THR A 28 11.05 7.13 -5.73
CA THR A 28 12.39 6.61 -5.46
C THR A 28 12.38 5.56 -4.36
N ILE A 29 11.66 5.82 -3.26
CA ILE A 29 11.55 4.89 -2.13
C ILE A 29 10.84 3.60 -2.55
N LEU A 30 9.71 3.71 -3.27
CA LEU A 30 8.96 2.55 -3.75
C LEU A 30 9.81 1.66 -4.65
N ILE A 31 10.54 2.26 -5.60
CA ILE A 31 11.43 1.51 -6.50
C ILE A 31 12.57 0.87 -5.72
N LYS A 32 13.22 1.59 -4.79
CA LYS A 32 14.29 1.02 -3.96
C LYS A 32 13.81 -0.16 -3.10
N ASN A 33 12.63 -0.05 -2.51
CA ASN A 33 12.03 -1.12 -1.71
C ASN A 33 11.69 -2.33 -2.59
N ALA A 34 11.12 -2.10 -3.76
CA ALA A 34 10.85 -3.17 -4.73
C ALA A 34 12.12 -3.89 -5.17
N VAL A 35 13.21 -3.15 -5.42
CA VAL A 35 14.53 -3.73 -5.73
C VAL A 35 15.04 -4.57 -4.56
N LYS A 36 15.00 -4.03 -3.34
CA LYS A 36 15.46 -4.73 -2.13
C LYS A 36 14.68 -6.02 -1.87
N ASP A 37 13.38 -6.01 -2.06
CA ASP A 37 12.49 -7.13 -1.76
C ASP A 37 12.35 -8.12 -2.92
N ASN A 38 13.04 -7.88 -4.05
CA ASN A 38 12.86 -8.64 -5.30
C ASN A 38 11.39 -8.71 -5.75
N ARG A 39 10.66 -7.59 -5.64
CA ARG A 39 9.24 -7.50 -5.98
C ARG A 39 9.02 -6.63 -7.23
N SER A 40 8.02 -7.01 -8.01
CA SER A 40 7.49 -6.19 -9.10
C SER A 40 6.49 -5.17 -8.56
N ILE A 41 6.45 -3.99 -9.18
CA ILE A 41 5.44 -2.95 -8.95
C ILE A 41 4.45 -3.00 -10.14
N PRO A 42 3.25 -3.61 -9.99
CA PRO A 42 2.35 -3.83 -11.12
C PRO A 42 1.92 -2.55 -11.85
N SER A 43 1.65 -1.47 -11.10
CA SER A 43 1.20 -0.19 -11.69
C SER A 43 2.31 0.51 -12.47
N LEU A 44 3.57 0.33 -12.07
CA LEU A 44 4.73 0.84 -12.81
C LEU A 44 5.06 -0.04 -14.02
N ASP A 45 4.95 -1.36 -13.84
CA ASP A 45 5.25 -2.34 -14.88
C ASP A 45 4.24 -2.32 -16.03
N ALA A 46 3.04 -1.77 -15.82
CA ALA A 46 2.10 -1.46 -16.89
C ALA A 46 2.68 -0.51 -17.96
N HIS A 47 3.69 0.29 -17.60
CA HIS A 47 4.39 1.20 -18.52
C HIS A 47 5.71 0.63 -19.06
N ARG A 48 5.98 -0.64 -18.82
CA ARG A 48 7.24 -1.29 -19.20
C ARG A 48 7.30 -1.55 -20.70
N SER A 49 8.47 -1.27 -21.29
CA SER A 49 8.81 -1.65 -22.66
C SER A 49 9.78 -2.83 -22.69
N LYS A 50 10.14 -3.32 -23.90
CA LYS A 50 11.19 -4.34 -24.07
C LYS A 50 12.54 -3.97 -23.43
N ARG A 51 12.83 -2.68 -23.30
CA ARG A 51 14.08 -2.17 -22.70
C ARG A 51 13.95 -1.82 -21.20
N GLY A 52 12.81 -2.13 -20.59
CA GLY A 52 12.46 -1.71 -19.23
C GLY A 52 11.55 -0.49 -19.21
N VAL A 53 11.36 0.07 -18.02
CA VAL A 53 10.58 1.27 -17.78
C VAL A 53 11.47 2.49 -18.04
N SER A 54 11.02 3.40 -18.89
CA SER A 54 11.77 4.62 -19.22
C SER A 54 11.65 5.68 -18.13
N PHE A 55 12.65 6.56 -17.98
CA PHE A 55 12.57 7.65 -17.00
C PHE A 55 11.35 8.55 -17.21
N LYS A 56 11.01 8.84 -18.48
CA LYS A 56 9.82 9.61 -18.85
C LYS A 56 8.52 8.94 -18.38
N SER A 57 8.42 7.61 -18.50
CA SER A 57 7.25 6.88 -18.01
C SER A 57 7.19 6.85 -16.48
N VAL A 58 8.31 6.78 -15.77
CA VAL A 58 8.32 6.90 -14.30
C VAL A 58 7.86 8.29 -13.87
N LEU A 59 8.27 9.34 -14.57
CA LEU A 59 7.80 10.69 -14.27
C LEU A 59 6.29 10.85 -14.51
N ALA A 60 5.76 10.28 -15.60
CA ALA A 60 4.34 10.29 -15.92
C ALA A 60 3.49 9.32 -15.08
N TRP A 61 4.11 8.36 -14.39
CA TRP A 61 3.42 7.38 -13.56
C TRP A 61 2.59 8.07 -12.47
N VAL A 62 1.35 7.60 -12.35
CA VAL A 62 0.35 8.02 -11.37
C VAL A 62 -0.24 6.77 -10.73
N ASP A 63 -0.26 6.73 -9.41
CA ASP A 63 -0.95 5.70 -8.65
C ASP A 63 -1.52 6.31 -7.36
N PRO A 64 -2.83 6.54 -7.28
CA PRO A 64 -3.46 7.12 -6.10
C PRO A 64 -3.34 6.24 -4.85
N LYS A 65 -3.15 4.92 -5.01
CA LYS A 65 -3.03 4.00 -3.85
C LYS A 65 -1.65 4.08 -3.21
N LEU A 66 -0.65 4.55 -3.95
CA LEU A 66 0.74 4.66 -3.53
C LEU A 66 1.16 6.13 -3.31
N ASP A 67 0.20 7.07 -3.34
CA ASP A 67 0.42 8.52 -3.28
C ASP A 67 1.40 9.04 -4.35
N VAL A 68 1.39 8.40 -5.52
CA VAL A 68 2.27 8.73 -6.63
C VAL A 68 1.55 9.65 -7.62
N THR A 69 2.11 10.83 -7.86
CA THR A 69 1.57 11.81 -8.82
C THR A 69 2.52 12.05 -10.00
N SER A 70 1.98 12.51 -11.13
CA SER A 70 2.78 12.80 -12.31
C SER A 70 3.65 14.04 -12.10
N CYS A 71 4.90 14.00 -12.56
CA CYS A 71 5.80 15.14 -12.59
C CYS A 71 6.26 15.39 -14.03
N SER A 72 6.39 16.65 -14.43
CA SER A 72 6.93 16.99 -15.76
C SER A 72 8.45 16.87 -15.76
N TYR A 73 9.05 16.60 -16.92
CA TYR A 73 10.51 16.54 -17.05
C TYR A 73 11.20 17.85 -16.69
N ASN A 74 10.59 18.98 -17.05
CA ASN A 74 11.15 20.29 -16.74
C ASN A 74 11.17 20.50 -15.22
N THR A 75 10.08 20.15 -14.54
CA THR A 75 9.99 20.27 -13.08
C THR A 75 10.94 19.34 -12.34
N SER A 76 11.21 18.13 -12.88
CA SER A 76 12.20 17.23 -12.30
C SER A 76 13.63 17.77 -12.44
N ARG A 77 13.91 18.54 -13.50
CA ARG A 77 15.23 19.14 -13.76
C ARG A 77 15.43 20.52 -13.14
N GLU A 78 14.46 21.04 -12.39
CA GLU A 78 14.67 22.28 -11.63
C GLU A 78 15.75 22.10 -10.53
N PRO A 79 16.51 23.14 -10.17
CA PRO A 79 17.68 23.01 -9.29
C PRO A 79 17.42 22.33 -7.94
N TYR A 80 16.21 22.47 -7.40
CA TYR A 80 15.81 21.88 -6.12
C TYR A 80 15.26 20.44 -6.26
N ASN A 81 15.05 19.94 -7.48
CA ASN A 81 14.56 18.59 -7.76
C ASN A 81 15.59 17.69 -8.47
N ILE A 82 16.71 18.27 -8.92
CA ILE A 82 17.69 17.55 -9.74
C ILE A 82 18.29 16.36 -8.99
N GLU A 83 18.66 16.54 -7.72
CA GLU A 83 19.22 15.46 -6.89
C GLU A 83 18.23 14.31 -6.71
N TYR A 84 16.96 14.61 -6.42
CA TYR A 84 15.92 13.59 -6.28
C TYR A 84 15.65 12.88 -7.60
N SER A 85 15.75 13.59 -8.72
CA SER A 85 15.55 13.04 -10.06
C SER A 85 16.69 12.11 -10.46
N ASP A 86 17.93 12.45 -10.11
CA ASP A 86 19.08 11.60 -10.37
C ASP A 86 19.08 10.35 -9.48
N GLN A 87 18.65 10.48 -8.21
CA GLN A 87 18.40 9.33 -7.34
C GLN A 87 17.30 8.41 -7.89
N LEU A 88 16.23 8.99 -8.43
CA LEU A 88 15.14 8.24 -9.08
C LEU A 88 15.65 7.49 -10.31
N ALA A 89 16.46 8.15 -11.15
CA ALA A 89 17.06 7.53 -12.33
C ALA A 89 17.98 6.35 -11.96
N ALA A 90 18.84 6.51 -10.95
CA ALA A 90 19.70 5.43 -10.47
C ALA A 90 18.91 4.24 -9.87
N ALA A 91 17.84 4.53 -9.14
CA ALA A 91 16.93 3.50 -8.61
C ALA A 91 16.22 2.75 -9.75
N LEU A 92 15.76 3.47 -10.77
CA LEU A 92 15.11 2.90 -11.96
C LEU A 92 16.04 2.00 -12.76
N ASP A 93 17.30 2.41 -12.96
CA ASP A 93 18.31 1.59 -13.64
C ASP A 93 18.54 0.27 -12.91
N SER A 94 18.58 0.32 -11.58
CA SER A 94 18.71 -0.88 -10.73
C SER A 94 17.49 -1.80 -10.88
N TYR A 95 16.29 -1.24 -10.87
CA TYR A 95 15.03 -1.99 -11.06
C TYR A 95 14.90 -2.63 -12.45
N ASN A 96 15.30 -1.91 -13.50
CA ASN A 96 15.30 -2.45 -14.86
C ASN A 96 16.31 -3.60 -15.02
N LYS A 97 17.49 -3.52 -14.40
CA LYS A 97 18.50 -4.59 -14.42
C LYS A 97 18.02 -5.86 -13.73
N GLN A 98 17.40 -5.72 -12.55
CA GLN A 98 16.78 -6.84 -11.83
C GLN A 98 15.70 -7.54 -12.66
N SER A 99 14.97 -6.78 -13.45
CA SER A 99 13.94 -7.33 -14.33
C SER A 99 14.49 -8.02 -15.59
N GLN A 100 15.65 -7.57 -16.09
CA GLN A 100 16.32 -8.18 -17.23
C GLN A 100 17.01 -9.50 -16.87
N SER A 101 17.51 -9.66 -15.65
CA SER A 101 18.09 -10.95 -15.22
C SER A 101 17.07 -12.09 -15.22
N HIS A 102 15.76 -11.79 -15.15
CA HIS A 102 14.68 -12.76 -15.32
C HIS A 102 14.29 -12.99 -16.79
N ALA A 103 14.67 -12.10 -17.71
CA ALA A 103 14.37 -12.21 -19.14
C ALA A 103 15.37 -13.09 -19.91
N ASP A 104 16.55 -13.34 -19.34
CA ASP A 104 17.54 -14.29 -19.87
C ASP A 104 17.18 -15.76 -19.62
N SER A 105 15.96 -16.04 -19.13
CA SER A 105 15.44 -17.40 -19.19
C SER A 105 15.37 -17.82 -20.67
N PRO A 106 15.90 -18.99 -21.05
CA PRO A 106 15.85 -19.46 -22.44
C PRO A 106 14.41 -19.35 -22.97
N PRO A 107 14.24 -19.01 -24.27
CA PRO A 107 12.91 -18.78 -24.83
C PRO A 107 12.03 -19.97 -24.47
N LYS A 108 10.98 -19.71 -23.67
CA LYS A 108 10.07 -20.76 -23.22
C LYS A 108 9.66 -21.56 -24.46
N PRO A 109 9.87 -22.90 -24.48
CA PRO A 109 9.50 -23.71 -25.63
C PRO A 109 8.04 -23.40 -25.94
N ARG A 110 7.72 -23.24 -27.23
CA ARG A 110 6.34 -22.95 -27.66
C ARG A 110 5.43 -24.03 -27.06
N LEU A 111 4.69 -23.68 -26.00
CA LEU A 111 3.77 -24.60 -25.36
C LEU A 111 2.76 -25.05 -26.42
N THR A 112 2.60 -26.35 -26.57
CA THR A 112 1.53 -26.91 -27.38
C THR A 112 0.17 -26.51 -26.78
N LYS A 113 -0.88 -26.46 -27.59
CA LYS A 113 -2.24 -26.12 -27.11
C LYS A 113 -2.67 -26.98 -25.91
N ARG A 114 -2.19 -28.23 -25.83
CA ARG A 114 -2.46 -29.18 -24.74
C ARG A 114 -1.76 -28.79 -23.43
N SER A 115 -0.49 -28.38 -23.48
CA SER A 115 0.21 -27.89 -22.29
C SER A 115 -0.38 -26.57 -21.77
N GLN A 116 -0.93 -25.72 -22.65
CA GLN A 116 -1.63 -24.50 -22.23
C GLN A 116 -2.94 -24.82 -21.52
N SER A 117 -3.70 -25.82 -21.98
CA SER A 117 -4.93 -26.22 -21.30
C SER A 117 -4.69 -26.81 -19.91
N GLU A 118 -3.60 -27.55 -19.73
CA GLU A 118 -3.20 -28.10 -18.43
C GLU A 118 -2.76 -26.99 -17.46
N GLU A 119 -2.00 -26.00 -17.94
CA GLU A 119 -1.61 -24.83 -17.13
C GLU A 119 -2.83 -24.00 -16.72
N ILE A 120 -3.79 -23.79 -17.63
CA ILE A 120 -5.05 -23.09 -17.33
C ILE A 120 -5.86 -23.86 -16.29
N ALA A 121 -5.94 -25.19 -16.38
CA ALA A 121 -6.64 -26.00 -15.39
C ALA A 121 -5.98 -25.88 -14.00
N ASN A 122 -4.65 -26.02 -13.93
CA ASN A 122 -3.90 -25.87 -12.68
C ASN A 122 -4.07 -24.48 -12.05
N LEU A 123 -4.09 -23.42 -12.87
CA LEU A 123 -4.32 -22.06 -12.38
C LEU A 123 -5.73 -21.87 -11.84
N LYS A 124 -6.74 -22.49 -12.45
CA LYS A 124 -8.12 -22.48 -11.92
C LYS A 124 -8.21 -23.17 -10.57
N ASP A 125 -7.58 -24.34 -10.44
CA ASP A 125 -7.56 -25.07 -9.17
C ASP A 125 -6.87 -24.25 -8.06
N GLN A 126 -5.73 -23.60 -8.38
CA GLN A 126 -5.05 -22.71 -7.44
C GLN A 126 -5.92 -21.51 -7.03
N ILE A 127 -6.66 -20.92 -7.97
CA ILE A 127 -7.59 -19.83 -7.67
C ILE A 127 -8.69 -20.31 -6.73
N GLU A 128 -9.25 -21.50 -6.95
CA GLU A 128 -10.30 -22.06 -6.10
C GLU A 128 -9.79 -22.32 -4.68
N ILE A 129 -8.62 -22.92 -4.53
CA ILE A 129 -7.97 -23.14 -3.23
C ILE A 129 -7.77 -21.81 -2.50
N LEU A 130 -7.26 -20.79 -3.20
CA LEU A 130 -7.04 -19.47 -2.60
C LEU A 130 -8.35 -18.77 -2.20
N GLN A 131 -9.41 -18.89 -3.00
CA GLN A 131 -10.73 -18.36 -2.67
C GLN A 131 -11.31 -19.04 -1.42
N ASN A 132 -11.17 -20.36 -1.31
CA ASN A 132 -11.59 -21.11 -0.13
C ASN A 132 -10.82 -20.69 1.12
N ALA A 133 -9.49 -20.60 1.04
CA ALA A 133 -8.65 -20.16 2.14
C ALA A 133 -9.01 -18.73 2.59
N LEU A 134 -9.25 -17.81 1.66
CA LEU A 134 -9.69 -16.45 1.97
C LEU A 134 -11.05 -16.45 2.68
N GLY A 135 -11.99 -17.29 2.24
CA GLY A 135 -13.29 -17.48 2.87
C GLY A 135 -13.17 -17.99 4.31
N GLU A 136 -12.27 -18.93 4.58
CA GLU A 136 -12.00 -19.44 5.93
C GLU A 136 -11.42 -18.37 6.85
N VAL A 137 -10.43 -17.61 6.37
CA VAL A 137 -9.85 -16.48 7.13
C VAL A 137 -10.92 -15.45 7.47
N TYR A 138 -11.78 -15.12 6.51
CA TYR A 138 -12.89 -14.18 6.74
C TYR A 138 -13.88 -14.70 7.79
N ARG A 139 -14.27 -15.99 7.72
CA ARG A 139 -15.14 -16.62 8.73
C ARG A 139 -14.49 -16.60 10.12
N ALA A 140 -13.21 -16.95 10.22
CA ALA A 140 -12.48 -16.93 11.48
C ALA A 140 -12.41 -15.52 12.07
N TYR A 141 -12.16 -14.50 11.23
CA TYR A 141 -12.21 -13.10 11.65
C TYR A 141 -13.58 -12.71 12.20
N MET A 142 -14.67 -13.05 11.50
CA MET A 142 -16.03 -12.74 11.97
C MET A 142 -16.41 -13.46 13.27
N GLN A 143 -15.91 -14.69 13.48
CA GLN A 143 -16.08 -15.37 14.76
C GLN A 143 -15.33 -14.68 15.90
N LEU A 144 -14.13 -14.15 15.62
CA LEU A 144 -13.34 -13.44 16.59
C LEU A 144 -13.99 -12.11 17.00
N THR A 145 -14.49 -11.34 16.04
CA THR A 145 -15.20 -10.08 16.33
C THR A 145 -16.46 -10.32 17.16
N ALA A 146 -17.25 -11.34 16.82
CA ALA A 146 -18.43 -11.72 17.60
C ALA A 146 -18.08 -12.10 19.05
N ARG A 147 -16.96 -12.81 19.29
CA ARG A 147 -16.50 -13.15 20.66
C ARG A 147 -16.12 -11.91 21.45
N VAL A 148 -15.43 -10.95 20.83
CA VAL A 148 -15.04 -9.69 21.49
C VAL A 148 -16.29 -8.90 21.92
N ASP A 149 -17.31 -8.84 21.05
CA ASP A 149 -18.58 -8.18 21.36
C ASP A 149 -19.31 -8.87 22.52
N GLU A 150 -19.36 -10.21 22.53
CA GLU A 150 -19.94 -10.96 23.64
C GLU A 150 -19.22 -10.72 24.96
N GLN A 151 -17.90 -10.73 24.97
CA GLN A 151 -17.09 -10.49 26.16
C GLN A 151 -17.32 -9.08 26.70
N THR A 152 -17.31 -8.07 25.82
CA THR A 152 -17.60 -6.68 26.18
C THR A 152 -18.99 -6.53 26.79
N ARG A 153 -20.00 -7.20 26.23
CA ARG A 153 -21.36 -7.22 26.78
C ARG A 153 -21.42 -7.90 28.15
N ARG A 154 -20.68 -8.99 28.37
CA ARG A 154 -20.59 -9.68 29.67
C ARG A 154 -19.96 -8.78 30.72
N ASP A 155 -18.87 -8.10 30.39
CA ASP A 155 -18.16 -7.18 31.29
C ASP A 155 -19.04 -6.00 31.70
N LEU A 156 -19.76 -5.40 30.74
CA LEU A 156 -20.72 -4.32 31.02
C LEU A 156 -21.83 -4.78 31.97
N ARG A 157 -22.40 -5.97 31.76
CA ARG A 157 -23.42 -6.53 32.65
C ARG A 157 -22.85 -6.80 34.04
N TYR A 158 -21.64 -7.35 34.14
CA TYR A 158 -20.97 -7.61 35.40
C TYR A 158 -20.72 -6.31 36.18
N GLN A 159 -20.24 -5.25 35.53
CA GLN A 159 -20.07 -3.93 36.12
C GLN A 159 -21.41 -3.34 36.61
N GLN A 160 -22.49 -3.50 35.86
CA GLN A 160 -23.83 -3.06 36.28
C GLN A 160 -24.31 -3.80 37.53
N VAL A 161 -24.12 -5.12 37.58
CA VAL A 161 -24.47 -5.96 38.74
C VAL A 161 -23.67 -5.53 39.97
N LEU A 162 -22.35 -5.35 39.84
CA LEU A 162 -21.50 -4.84 40.93
C LEU A 162 -21.97 -3.47 41.42
N LYS A 163 -22.28 -2.54 40.51
CA LYS A 163 -22.79 -1.21 40.86
C LYS A 163 -24.12 -1.27 41.60
N ASN A 164 -25.00 -2.21 41.23
CA ASN A 164 -26.27 -2.41 41.92
C ASN A 164 -26.06 -3.02 43.32
N HIS A 165 -25.14 -3.99 43.45
CA HIS A 165 -24.77 -4.56 44.74
C HIS A 165 -24.16 -3.53 45.68
N THR A 166 -23.22 -2.70 45.22
CA THR A 166 -22.62 -1.65 46.07
C THR A 166 -23.65 -0.61 46.50
N ARG A 167 -24.59 -0.24 45.61
CA ARG A 167 -25.73 0.62 45.97
C ARG A 167 -26.64 -0.03 47.02
N ALA A 168 -26.93 -1.31 46.89
CA ALA A 168 -27.76 -2.04 47.86
C ALA A 168 -27.07 -2.16 49.23
N LEU A 169 -25.77 -2.49 49.24
CA LEU A 169 -24.95 -2.54 50.46
C LEU A 169 -24.88 -1.17 51.16
N ASN A 170 -24.64 -0.10 50.39
CA ASN A 170 -24.64 1.26 50.92
C ASN A 170 -25.99 1.65 51.54
N ARG A 171 -27.12 1.27 50.91
CA ARG A 171 -28.46 1.48 51.48
C ARG A 171 -28.69 0.69 52.77
N ALA A 172 -28.10 -0.48 52.90
CA ALA A 172 -28.16 -1.31 54.10
C ALA A 172 -27.11 -0.93 55.16
N HIS A 173 -26.26 0.08 54.90
CA HIS A 173 -25.11 0.45 55.73
C HIS A 173 -24.14 -0.71 56.01
N LEU A 174 -24.07 -1.68 55.09
CA LEU A 174 -23.20 -2.84 55.19
C LEU A 174 -21.92 -2.60 54.40
N THR A 175 -20.77 -2.92 54.99
CA THR A 175 -19.48 -2.91 54.30
C THR A 175 -19.05 -4.33 53.97
N LEU A 176 -18.40 -4.52 52.82
CA LEU A 176 -17.80 -5.79 52.44
C LEU A 176 -16.64 -6.09 53.40
N VAL A 177 -16.81 -7.12 54.22
CA VAL A 177 -15.72 -7.67 55.04
C VAL A 177 -14.74 -8.35 54.09
N LYS A 178 -13.51 -7.84 54.03
CA LYS A 178 -12.43 -8.53 53.33
C LYS A 178 -12.06 -9.81 54.09
N PRO A 179 -11.89 -10.96 53.41
CA PRO A 179 -11.22 -12.11 54.02
C PRO A 179 -9.75 -11.78 54.31
#